data_AF-A0A814HH66-F1
#
_entry.id   AF-A0A814HH66-F1
#
_cell.length_a   1.000
_cell.length_b   1.000
_cell.length_c   1.000
_cell.angle_alpha   90.00
_cell.angle_beta   90.00
_cell.angle_gamma   90.00
#
_symmetry.space_group_name_H-M   'P 1'
#
loop_
_entity.id
_entity.type
_entity.pdbx_description
1 polymer ?
#
loop_
_entity_poly.entity_id
_entity_poly.type
_entity_poly.pdbx_seq_one_letter_code
_entity_poly.pdbx_strand_id
1 'polypeptide(L)'
;MNFIILIIIIYILTNFVESTHFYGGTITWKPTDNTTTGSTLPIMFTQSYQWRQSAPLTYCNQSYVLNHSPQIPTGISKLICLTSNSSCGGYNALNISGYCTDFSTILDLSSSQISAVQNITVGSKFCIAFQGATWIGLQTVNCVTSASTASNTTTISTTTLSSCYNSAPRWSIGCCLDLSIRLDGLINTPPVTNIISRMLFT
;
A
#
# COMPACT_ATOMS: atom_id res chain seq x y z
N MET A 1 10.26 39.34 -10.47
CA MET A 1 9.69 38.20 -11.25
C MET A 1 10.41 36.88 -10.97
N ASN A 2 11.75 36.82 -10.89
CA ASN A 2 12.51 35.58 -10.60
C ASN A 2 12.25 34.95 -9.22
N PHE A 3 12.03 35.76 -8.16
CA PHE A 3 11.88 35.22 -6.80
C PHE A 3 10.54 34.49 -6.58
N ILE A 4 9.45 35.00 -7.17
CA ILE A 4 8.13 34.36 -7.10
C ILE A 4 8.14 33.04 -7.89
N ILE A 5 8.79 33.02 -9.06
CA ILE A 5 8.95 31.79 -9.85
C ILE A 5 9.77 30.75 -9.07
N LEU A 6 10.82 31.16 -8.36
CA LEU A 6 11.61 30.26 -7.52
C LEU A 6 10.78 29.67 -6.36
N ILE A 7 9.96 30.47 -5.68
CA ILE A 7 9.07 29.99 -4.61
C ILE A 7 8.03 29.00 -5.16
N ILE A 8 7.45 29.29 -6.33
CA ILE A 8 6.50 28.39 -6.99
C ILE A 8 7.18 27.07 -7.39
N ILE A 9 8.41 27.12 -7.92
CA ILE A 9 9.18 25.92 -8.26
C ILE A 9 9.51 25.11 -7.00
N ILE A 10 9.95 25.74 -5.91
CA ILE A 10 10.22 25.07 -4.63
C ILE A 10 8.95 24.40 -4.09
N TYR A 11 7.81 25.09 -4.14
CA TYR A 11 6.51 24.55 -3.72
C TYR A 11 6.04 23.37 -4.59
N ILE A 12 6.27 23.43 -5.91
CA ILE A 12 5.97 22.32 -6.81
C ILE A 12 6.89 21.14 -6.50
N LEU A 13 8.19 21.36 -6.30
CA LEU A 13 9.17 20.32 -6.01
C LEU A 13 8.93 19.61 -4.68
N THR A 14 8.46 20.31 -3.63
CA THR A 14 8.13 19.66 -2.33
C THR A 14 7.01 18.64 -2.45
N ASN A 15 6.08 18.80 -3.41
CA ASN A 15 5.00 17.85 -3.62
C ASN A 15 5.47 16.55 -4.32
N PHE A 16 6.65 16.52 -4.96
CA PHE A 16 7.16 15.35 -5.68
C PHE A 16 7.96 14.35 -4.82
N VAL A 17 8.18 14.62 -3.53
CA VAL A 17 9.21 13.91 -2.74
C VAL A 17 8.66 12.76 -1.89
N GLU A 18 7.34 12.62 -1.70
CA GLU A 18 6.75 11.61 -0.80
C GLU A 18 7.17 10.17 -1.11
N SER A 19 7.47 9.86 -2.38
CA SER A 19 7.89 8.51 -2.81
C SER A 19 9.32 8.16 -2.44
N THR A 20 10.19 9.16 -2.28
CA THR A 20 11.59 8.95 -1.90
C THR A 20 11.76 8.72 -0.40
N HIS A 21 10.66 8.84 0.35
CA HIS A 21 10.63 8.73 1.80
C HIS A 21 9.96 7.46 2.28
N PHE A 22 9.37 6.68 1.38
CA PHE A 22 8.75 5.40 1.68
C PHE A 22 9.62 4.26 1.17
N TYR A 23 10.04 3.38 2.07
CA TYR A 23 10.89 2.24 1.74
C TYR A 23 10.13 0.91 1.64
N GLY A 24 8.87 0.89 2.04
CA GLY A 24 8.04 -0.29 1.98
C GLY A 24 7.24 -0.49 3.24
N GLY A 25 6.61 -1.66 3.32
CA GLY A 25 5.85 -2.04 4.48
C GLY A 25 5.13 -3.36 4.30
N THR A 26 4.19 -3.62 5.20
CA THR A 26 3.30 -4.76 5.19
C THR A 26 1.92 -4.34 5.66
N ILE A 27 0.88 -4.86 5.01
CA ILE A 27 -0.51 -4.71 5.45
C ILE A 27 -1.08 -6.11 5.63
N THR A 28 -1.51 -6.41 6.85
CA THR A 28 -2.10 -7.70 7.20
C THR A 28 -3.47 -7.48 7.82
N TRP A 29 -4.33 -8.48 7.73
CA TRP A 29 -5.62 -8.48 8.38
C TRP A 29 -5.86 -9.81 9.07
N LYS A 30 -6.73 -9.86 10.07
CA LYS A 30 -7.24 -11.11 10.65
C LYS A 30 -8.60 -10.88 11.29
N PRO A 31 -9.55 -11.81 11.20
CA PRO A 31 -10.71 -11.80 12.08
C PRO A 31 -10.26 -11.87 13.54
N THR A 32 -10.85 -11.07 14.42
CA THR A 32 -10.58 -11.18 15.87
C THR A 32 -11.27 -12.39 16.49
N ASP A 33 -12.40 -12.79 15.89
CA ASP A 33 -13.13 -14.01 16.18
C ASP A 33 -13.57 -14.59 14.82
N ASN A 34 -13.32 -15.87 14.60
CA ASN A 34 -13.65 -16.58 13.36
C ASN A 34 -14.91 -17.45 13.47
N THR A 35 -15.61 -17.37 14.61
CA THR A 35 -16.81 -18.15 14.94
C THR A 35 -18.09 -17.29 15.00
N THR A 36 -17.96 -15.97 14.86
CA THR A 36 -19.09 -15.04 15.01
C THR A 36 -20.15 -15.27 13.93
N THR A 37 -21.41 -15.47 14.33
CA THR A 37 -22.58 -15.71 13.45
C THR A 37 -23.28 -14.42 13.00
N GLY A 38 -22.71 -13.26 13.31
CA GLY A 38 -23.26 -11.95 12.96
C GLY A 38 -23.16 -11.63 11.47
N SER A 39 -23.93 -10.64 11.00
CA SER A 39 -23.85 -10.14 9.63
C SER A 39 -22.55 -9.36 9.34
N THR A 40 -21.86 -8.92 10.39
CA THR A 40 -20.56 -8.24 10.33
C THR A 40 -19.57 -8.92 11.26
N LEU A 41 -18.29 -8.85 10.88
CA LEU A 41 -17.17 -9.49 11.56
C LEU A 41 -16.12 -8.44 11.94
N PRO A 42 -15.66 -8.40 13.19
CA PRO A 42 -14.54 -7.56 13.58
C PRO A 42 -13.24 -8.07 12.95
N ILE A 43 -12.65 -7.26 12.07
CA ILE A 43 -11.37 -7.50 11.41
C ILE A 43 -10.32 -6.56 11.98
N MET A 44 -9.23 -7.12 12.50
CA MET A 44 -8.05 -6.37 12.89
C MET A 44 -7.15 -6.20 11.68
N PHE A 45 -6.92 -4.95 11.29
CA PHE A 45 -5.91 -4.55 10.31
C PHE A 45 -4.65 -4.13 11.05
N THR A 46 -3.51 -4.62 10.58
CA THR A 46 -2.19 -4.22 11.07
C THR A 46 -1.37 -3.73 9.89
N GLN A 47 -0.87 -2.51 10.02
CA GLN A 47 -0.04 -1.85 9.03
C GLN A 47 1.34 -1.64 9.66
N SER A 48 2.40 -1.95 8.93
CA SER A 48 3.77 -1.64 9.33
C SER A 48 4.50 -1.04 8.14
N TYR A 49 5.16 0.09 8.35
CA TYR A 49 5.77 0.86 7.28
C TYR A 49 7.20 1.24 7.64
N GLN A 50 8.03 1.32 6.61
CA GLN A 50 9.39 1.81 6.69
C GLN A 50 9.52 3.10 5.90
N TRP A 51 10.14 4.07 6.54
CA TRP A 51 10.29 5.42 6.04
C TRP A 51 11.74 5.84 6.10
N ARG A 52 12.07 6.86 5.33
CA ARG A 52 13.33 7.56 5.42
C ARG A 52 13.37 8.43 6.67
N GLN A 53 14.31 8.20 7.57
CA GLN A 53 14.35 8.92 8.84
C GLN A 53 14.61 10.43 8.67
N SER A 54 15.50 10.80 7.76
CA SER A 54 15.87 12.19 7.46
C SER A 54 14.79 12.96 6.70
N ALA A 55 13.72 12.30 6.30
CA ALA A 55 12.63 12.93 5.60
C ALA A 55 11.70 13.70 6.56
N PRO A 56 11.11 14.81 6.10
CA PRO A 56 10.12 15.52 6.89
C PRO A 56 8.94 14.59 7.21
N LEU A 57 8.33 14.79 8.38
CA LEU A 57 7.13 14.07 8.85
C LEU A 57 7.32 12.59 9.23
N THR A 58 8.48 11.98 8.99
CA THR A 58 8.73 10.53 9.20
C THR A 58 9.90 10.25 10.15
N TYR A 59 10.32 11.26 10.91
CA TYR A 59 11.41 11.14 11.86
C TYR A 59 11.01 10.31 13.10
N CYS A 60 11.80 9.29 13.42
CA CYS A 60 11.73 8.53 14.67
C CYS A 60 13.04 8.68 15.45
N ASN A 61 12.94 8.66 16.78
CA ASN A 61 14.08 8.59 17.69
C ASN A 61 13.72 7.77 18.94
N GLN A 62 14.68 7.59 19.85
CA GLN A 62 14.48 6.79 21.06
C GLN A 62 13.32 7.30 21.93
N SER A 63 13.13 8.61 22.02
CA SER A 63 12.03 9.21 22.79
C SER A 63 10.67 8.89 22.16
N TYR A 64 10.57 8.91 20.83
CA TYR A 64 9.32 8.65 20.13
C TYR A 64 8.88 7.18 20.24
N VAL A 65 9.85 6.27 20.21
CA VAL A 65 9.62 4.84 20.45
C VAL A 65 9.11 4.62 21.88
N LEU A 66 9.77 5.20 22.88
CA LEU A 66 9.40 5.01 24.29
C LEU A 66 8.06 5.64 24.66
N ASN A 67 7.76 6.82 24.14
CA ASN A 67 6.55 7.57 24.49
C ASN A 67 5.34 7.22 23.61
N HIS A 68 5.52 6.34 22.60
CA HIS A 68 4.52 6.07 21.56
C HIS A 68 3.91 7.36 21.00
N SER A 69 4.75 8.35 20.71
CA SER A 69 4.31 9.66 20.21
C SER A 69 5.49 10.42 19.59
N PRO A 70 5.30 11.11 18.46
CA PRO A 70 4.07 11.24 17.67
C PRO A 70 3.82 10.04 16.74
N GLN A 71 2.66 10.03 16.07
CA GLN A 71 2.43 9.11 14.95
C GLN A 71 3.11 9.63 13.69
N ILE A 72 3.75 8.72 12.94
CA ILE A 72 4.42 9.00 11.67
C ILE A 72 3.89 8.11 10.53
N PRO A 73 3.79 8.63 9.29
CA PRO A 73 4.02 10.01 8.91
C PRO A 73 2.96 10.95 9.51
N THR A 74 3.34 12.18 9.88
CA THR A 74 2.37 13.22 10.27
C THR A 74 1.67 13.77 9.03
N GLY A 75 0.70 13.03 8.50
CA GLY A 75 -0.03 13.35 7.27
C GLY A 75 -1.44 12.76 7.24
N ILE A 76 -2.20 13.06 6.19
CA ILE A 76 -3.61 12.63 6.01
C ILE A 76 -3.77 11.42 5.09
N SER A 77 -2.67 10.75 4.76
CA SER A 77 -2.64 9.61 3.84
C SER A 77 -3.45 8.44 4.39
N LYS A 78 -4.20 7.77 3.51
CA LYS A 78 -5.13 6.71 3.93
C LYS A 78 -4.90 5.41 3.18
N LEU A 79 -5.18 4.31 3.89
CA LEU A 79 -5.37 2.99 3.34
C LEU A 79 -6.80 2.90 2.82
N ILE A 80 -6.96 3.02 1.50
CA ILE A 80 -8.26 3.12 0.82
C ILE A 80 -8.69 1.78 0.25
N CYS A 81 -9.99 1.61 0.04
CA CYS A 81 -10.51 0.49 -0.73
C CYS A 81 -10.42 0.78 -2.24
N LEU A 82 -10.10 -0.24 -3.03
CA LEU A 82 -9.89 -0.13 -4.47
C LEU A 82 -11.10 -0.50 -5.33
N THR A 83 -12.15 -1.05 -4.73
CA THR A 83 -13.32 -1.54 -5.48
C THR A 83 -14.25 -0.38 -5.84
N SER A 84 -14.59 -0.24 -7.12
CA SER A 84 -15.32 0.94 -7.63
C SER A 84 -16.84 0.91 -7.41
N ASN A 85 -17.44 -0.28 -7.21
CA ASN A 85 -18.91 -0.44 -7.29
C ASN A 85 -19.54 -1.14 -6.05
N SER A 86 -18.79 -1.41 -5.00
CA SER A 86 -19.34 -1.94 -3.73
C SER A 86 -18.72 -1.21 -2.55
N SER A 87 -19.48 -1.05 -1.47
CA SER A 87 -19.06 -0.37 -0.23
C SER A 87 -17.96 -1.10 0.55
N CYS A 88 -17.20 -2.00 -0.08
CA CYS A 88 -16.11 -2.78 0.52
C CYS A 88 -16.51 -3.42 1.86
N GLY A 89 -17.74 -3.92 1.93
CA GLY A 89 -18.30 -4.51 3.14
C GLY A 89 -18.40 -3.53 4.33
N GLY A 90 -18.49 -2.22 4.10
CA GLY A 90 -18.49 -1.20 5.15
C GLY A 90 -17.10 -0.73 5.59
N TYR A 91 -16.03 -1.08 4.86
CA TYR A 91 -14.67 -0.63 5.16
C TYR A 91 -14.54 0.89 5.06
N ASN A 92 -14.09 1.50 6.15
CA ASN A 92 -13.72 2.91 6.22
C ASN A 92 -12.22 3.09 6.02
N ALA A 93 -11.81 4.12 5.30
CA ALA A 93 -10.40 4.37 5.03
C ALA A 93 -9.62 4.62 6.33
N LEU A 94 -8.58 3.80 6.58
CA LEU A 94 -7.73 3.89 7.76
C LEU A 94 -6.59 4.87 7.54
N ASN A 95 -6.17 5.55 8.61
CA ASN A 95 -4.94 6.34 8.56
C ASN A 95 -3.72 5.40 8.46
N ILE A 96 -2.69 5.83 7.74
CA ILE A 96 -1.40 5.12 7.67
C ILE A 96 -0.42 5.58 8.75
N SER A 97 -0.68 6.72 9.41
CA SER A 97 0.16 7.20 10.51
C SER A 97 0.16 6.21 11.67
N GLY A 98 1.32 5.67 11.97
CA GLY A 98 1.53 4.72 13.06
C GLY A 98 2.57 5.19 14.06
N TYR A 99 2.65 4.52 15.19
CA TYR A 99 3.64 4.85 16.22
C TYR A 99 5.00 4.32 15.81
N CYS A 100 6.07 5.07 16.13
CA CYS A 100 7.44 4.61 15.93
C CYS A 100 7.66 3.30 16.70
N THR A 101 8.15 2.28 16.01
CA THR A 101 8.55 1.01 16.63
C THR A 101 10.07 0.87 16.70
N ASP A 102 10.79 1.43 15.73
CA ASP A 102 12.24 1.36 15.63
C ASP A 102 12.80 2.45 14.71
N PHE A 103 14.12 2.69 14.77
CA PHE A 103 14.82 3.60 13.86
C PHE A 103 16.32 3.24 13.71
N SER A 104 16.94 3.63 12.61
CA SER A 104 18.38 3.49 12.38
C SER A 104 18.94 4.72 11.67
N THR A 105 19.81 5.46 12.38
CA THR A 105 20.47 6.65 11.84
C THR A 105 21.52 6.32 10.79
N ILE A 106 22.12 5.12 10.86
CA ILE A 106 23.13 4.67 9.89
C ILE A 106 22.46 4.30 8.56
N LEU A 107 21.28 3.70 8.61
CA LEU A 107 20.54 3.27 7.42
C LEU A 107 19.52 4.33 6.94
N ASP A 108 19.41 5.46 7.66
CA ASP A 108 18.40 6.50 7.41
C ASP A 108 16.96 5.93 7.42
N LEU A 109 16.64 5.08 8.41
CA LEU A 109 15.38 4.33 8.51
C LEU A 109 14.56 4.69 9.74
N SER A 110 13.24 4.84 9.56
CA SER A 110 12.23 4.89 10.61
C SER A 110 11.21 3.79 10.37
N SER A 111 10.85 3.04 11.41
CA SER A 111 9.80 2.02 11.35
C SER A 111 8.58 2.47 12.15
N SER A 112 7.39 2.32 11.58
CA SER A 112 6.13 2.60 12.27
C SER A 112 5.10 1.48 12.12
N GLN A 113 4.22 1.37 13.12
CA GLN A 113 3.14 0.39 13.14
C GLN A 113 1.85 0.99 13.68
N ILE A 114 0.73 0.58 13.09
CA ILE A 114 -0.62 0.85 13.62
C ILE A 114 -1.51 -0.36 13.42
N SER A 115 -2.41 -0.57 14.37
CA SER A 115 -3.50 -1.53 14.23
C SER A 115 -4.84 -0.88 14.48
N ALA A 116 -5.85 -1.26 13.72
CA ALA A 116 -7.22 -0.78 13.87
C ALA A 116 -8.20 -1.93 13.62
N VAL A 117 -9.29 -1.96 14.38
CA VAL A 117 -10.36 -2.94 14.21
C VAL A 117 -11.53 -2.27 13.48
N GLN A 118 -12.09 -2.94 12.47
CA GLN A 118 -13.32 -2.52 11.82
C GLN A 118 -14.28 -3.69 11.64
N ASN A 119 -15.57 -3.40 11.75
CA ASN A 119 -16.62 -4.38 11.50
C ASN A 119 -16.93 -4.41 10.00
N ILE A 120 -16.67 -5.54 9.35
CA ILE A 120 -16.84 -5.73 7.91
C ILE A 120 -17.92 -6.77 7.64
N THR A 121 -18.78 -6.53 6.65
CA THR A 121 -19.84 -7.46 6.25
C THR A 121 -19.27 -8.82 5.84
N VAL A 122 -19.82 -9.90 6.39
CA VAL A 122 -19.42 -11.27 6.06
C VAL A 122 -19.65 -11.57 4.57
N GLY A 123 -18.74 -12.33 3.95
CA GLY A 123 -18.78 -12.66 2.52
C GLY A 123 -18.23 -11.57 1.60
N SER A 124 -17.83 -10.41 2.14
CA SER A 124 -17.24 -9.34 1.34
C SER A 124 -15.88 -9.75 0.76
N LYS A 125 -15.64 -9.37 -0.50
CA LYS A 125 -14.37 -9.53 -1.20
C LYS A 125 -13.94 -8.19 -1.78
N PHE A 126 -12.80 -7.69 -1.34
CA PHE A 126 -12.28 -6.40 -1.77
C PHE A 126 -10.78 -6.31 -1.53
N CYS A 127 -10.14 -5.35 -2.18
CA CYS A 127 -8.74 -5.04 -1.93
C CYS A 127 -8.61 -3.64 -1.36
N ILE A 128 -7.69 -3.49 -0.42
CA ILE A 128 -7.30 -2.21 0.15
C ILE A 128 -5.85 -1.92 -0.23
N ALA A 129 -5.53 -0.66 -0.48
CA ALA A 129 -4.15 -0.27 -0.72
C ALA A 129 -3.87 1.16 -0.29
N PHE A 130 -2.64 1.36 0.15
CA PHE A 130 -2.05 2.68 0.26
C PHE A 130 -1.39 2.99 -1.09
N GLN A 131 -1.77 4.11 -1.70
CA GLN A 131 -1.35 4.53 -3.03
C GLN A 131 -0.82 5.96 -2.99
N GLY A 132 0.22 6.24 -3.78
CA GLY A 132 0.81 7.57 -3.86
C GLY A 132 0.81 8.14 -5.27
N ALA A 133 0.19 9.32 -5.41
CA ALA A 133 0.78 10.50 -6.06
C ALA A 133 1.95 10.28 -7.04
N THR A 134 3.08 10.12 -6.37
CA THR A 134 4.39 10.48 -6.87
C THR A 134 5.26 9.24 -7.12
N TRP A 135 4.73 8.05 -6.83
CA TRP A 135 5.52 6.84 -6.87
C TRP A 135 5.67 6.42 -8.33
N ILE A 136 6.84 5.86 -8.67
CA ILE A 136 7.19 5.44 -10.04
C ILE A 136 6.04 4.65 -10.70
N GLY A 137 5.62 5.00 -11.91
CA GLY A 137 4.69 4.11 -12.63
C GLY A 137 5.34 2.72 -12.75
N LEU A 138 4.62 1.63 -12.46
CA LEU A 138 5.18 0.30 -12.64
C LEU A 138 5.69 0.18 -14.07
N GLN A 139 6.99 -0.16 -14.25
CA GLN A 139 7.51 -0.37 -15.60
C GLN A 139 6.73 -1.51 -16.24
N THR A 140 6.14 -1.22 -17.40
CA THR A 140 5.38 -2.19 -18.18
C THR A 140 6.35 -3.20 -18.76
N VAL A 141 6.24 -4.47 -18.35
CA VAL A 141 6.85 -5.58 -19.07
C VAL A 141 5.91 -5.88 -20.24
N ASN A 142 6.40 -5.67 -21.46
CA ASN A 142 5.66 -6.01 -22.66
C ASN A 142 5.55 -7.54 -22.75
N CYS A 143 4.32 -8.03 -22.78
CA CYS A 143 4.06 -9.44 -23.05
C CYS A 143 3.76 -9.63 -24.53
N VAL A 144 4.27 -10.71 -25.11
CA VAL A 144 3.85 -11.14 -26.45
C VAL A 144 2.47 -11.79 -26.32
N THR A 145 1.39 -11.03 -26.47
CA THR A 145 0.04 -11.64 -26.59
C THR A 145 -0.21 -12.05 -28.03
N SER A 146 0.46 -13.10 -28.49
CA SER A 146 0.06 -13.85 -29.67
C SER A 146 0.67 -15.24 -29.57
N ALA A 147 -0.16 -16.27 -29.43
CA ALA A 147 0.20 -17.58 -29.94
C ALA A 147 0.46 -17.38 -31.44
N SER A 148 1.73 -17.38 -31.86
CA SER A 148 2.09 -17.28 -33.26
C SER A 148 1.73 -18.60 -33.93
N THR A 149 0.49 -18.73 -34.40
CA THR A 149 0.23 -19.62 -35.54
C THR A 149 0.94 -18.98 -36.73
N ALA A 150 1.97 -19.62 -37.24
CA ALA A 150 2.77 -19.12 -38.35
C ALA A 150 1.88 -18.90 -39.59
N SER A 151 1.48 -17.65 -39.85
CA SER A 151 0.94 -17.23 -41.13
C SER A 151 1.96 -16.32 -41.81
N ASN A 152 2.55 -16.81 -42.89
CA ASN A 152 3.41 -16.06 -43.80
C ASN A 152 2.61 -14.96 -44.50
N THR A 153 2.48 -13.80 -43.87
CA THR A 153 1.96 -12.60 -44.54
C THR A 153 2.58 -11.36 -43.91
N THR A 154 3.51 -10.76 -44.66
CA THR A 154 4.12 -9.46 -44.37
C THR A 154 3.08 -8.35 -44.40
N THR A 155 2.46 -8.13 -43.25
CA THR A 155 1.72 -6.91 -42.95
C THR A 155 2.30 -6.38 -41.66
N ILE A 156 3.04 -5.27 -41.75
CA ILE A 156 3.53 -4.53 -40.59
C ILE A 156 2.30 -3.86 -39.97
N SER A 157 1.56 -4.62 -39.18
CA SER A 157 0.60 -4.06 -38.22
C SER A 157 1.43 -3.47 -37.09
N THR A 158 1.29 -2.17 -36.86
CA THR A 158 1.78 -1.50 -35.65
C THR A 158 1.16 -2.21 -34.44
N THR A 159 1.89 -3.16 -33.88
CA THR A 159 1.47 -3.93 -32.71
C THR A 159 1.30 -2.94 -31.57
N THR A 160 0.05 -2.65 -31.21
CA THR A 160 -0.25 -2.08 -29.90
C THR A 160 0.29 -3.08 -28.89
N LEU A 161 1.45 -2.77 -28.30
CA LEU A 161 2.05 -3.54 -27.23
C LEU A 161 1.00 -3.63 -26.12
N SER A 162 0.34 -4.77 -26.03
CA SER A 162 -0.62 -5.08 -24.99
C SER A 162 0.19 -5.30 -23.71
N SER A 163 0.13 -4.31 -22.82
CA SER A 163 0.61 -4.49 -21.47
C SER A 163 -0.23 -5.57 -20.79
N CYS A 164 0.40 -6.60 -20.19
CA CYS A 164 -0.28 -7.66 -19.45
C CYS A 164 -1.10 -7.15 -18.25
N TYR A 165 -0.89 -5.90 -17.87
CA TYR A 165 -1.55 -5.23 -16.77
C TYR A 165 -1.73 -3.76 -17.12
N ASN A 166 -2.71 -3.11 -16.51
CA ASN A 166 -2.92 -1.67 -16.64
C ASN A 166 -1.59 -0.95 -16.32
N SER A 167 -1.20 0.04 -17.13
CA SER A 167 0.03 0.85 -16.96
C SER A 167 -0.24 2.18 -16.24
N ALA A 168 -1.50 2.46 -15.89
CA ALA A 168 -1.90 3.53 -14.98
C ALA A 168 -1.77 3.26 -13.46
N PRO A 169 -1.51 2.03 -12.94
CA PRO A 169 -1.41 1.84 -11.50
C PRO A 169 -0.10 2.44 -11.01
N ARG A 170 -0.27 3.38 -10.09
CA ARG A 170 0.79 3.88 -9.23
C ARG A 170 1.31 2.73 -8.38
N TRP A 171 2.56 2.81 -7.90
CA TRP A 171 2.95 1.90 -6.82
C TRP A 171 1.92 1.97 -5.71
N SER A 172 1.61 0.79 -5.20
CA SER A 172 0.71 0.62 -4.10
C SER A 172 1.18 -0.55 -3.27
N ILE A 173 1.02 -0.41 -1.96
CA ILE A 173 1.08 -1.54 -1.05
C ILE A 173 -0.35 -1.83 -0.64
N GLY A 174 -0.78 -3.07 -0.82
CA GLY A 174 -2.15 -3.45 -0.56
C GLY A 174 -2.28 -4.92 -0.22
N CYS A 175 -3.46 -5.27 0.26
CA CYS A 175 -3.87 -6.64 0.49
C CYS A 175 -5.32 -6.82 0.06
N CYS A 176 -5.66 -8.04 -0.34
CA CYS A 176 -7.02 -8.40 -0.64
C CYS A 176 -7.61 -9.23 0.50
N LEU A 177 -8.88 -8.97 0.78
CA LEU A 177 -9.68 -9.63 1.77
C LEU A 177 -10.68 -10.53 1.05
N ASP A 178 -10.81 -11.75 1.56
CA ASP A 178 -11.88 -12.65 1.23
C ASP A 178 -12.48 -13.14 2.53
N LEU A 179 -13.65 -12.62 2.90
CA LEU A 179 -14.38 -13.00 4.11
C LEU A 179 -15.46 -14.05 3.82
N SER A 180 -15.27 -14.88 2.80
CA SER A 180 -16.14 -16.02 2.53
C SER A 180 -16.07 -17.04 3.67
N ILE A 181 -17.21 -17.61 4.00
CA ILE A 181 -17.31 -18.77 4.88
C ILE A 181 -16.79 -19.99 4.10
N ARG A 182 -15.85 -20.71 4.70
CA ARG A 182 -15.31 -21.96 4.17
C ARG A 182 -16.27 -23.12 4.44
N LEU A 183 -16.05 -24.26 3.78
CA LEU A 183 -16.89 -25.46 3.94
C LEU A 183 -16.87 -26.03 5.37
N ASP A 184 -15.84 -25.72 6.17
CA ASP A 184 -15.73 -26.09 7.59
C ASP A 184 -16.48 -25.12 8.53
N GLY A 185 -17.20 -24.13 7.99
CA GLY A 185 -17.95 -23.14 8.76
C GLY A 185 -17.09 -22.00 9.32
N LEU A 186 -15.78 -22.00 9.07
CA LEU A 186 -14.87 -20.95 9.51
C LEU A 186 -14.74 -19.85 8.46
N ILE A 187 -14.51 -18.62 8.92
CA ILE A 187 -14.16 -17.51 8.02
C ILE A 187 -12.76 -17.72 7.44
N ASN A 188 -12.61 -17.44 6.15
CA ASN A 188 -11.30 -17.47 5.52
C ASN A 188 -10.33 -16.47 6.20
N THR A 189 -9.10 -16.90 6.43
CA THR A 189 -8.07 -16.09 7.08
C THR A 189 -6.89 -15.97 6.12
N PRO A 190 -6.20 -14.84 6.08
CA PRO A 190 -5.10 -14.69 5.14
C PRO A 190 -3.96 -15.64 5.53
N PRO A 191 -3.22 -16.18 4.55
CA PRO A 191 -1.94 -16.81 4.85
C PRO A 191 -1.04 -15.77 5.52
N VAL A 192 -0.41 -16.13 6.63
CA VAL A 192 0.59 -15.28 7.29
C VAL A 192 1.83 -15.25 6.41
N THR A 193 1.94 -14.24 5.55
CA THR A 193 3.12 -14.03 4.72
C THR A 193 3.90 -12.84 5.27
N ASN A 194 5.09 -13.11 5.83
CA ASN A 194 6.05 -12.08 6.17
C ASN A 194 6.81 -11.68 4.91
N ILE A 195 6.50 -10.52 4.33
CA ILE A 195 7.30 -9.95 3.23
C ILE A 195 8.38 -9.06 3.84
N ILE A 196 9.64 -9.50 3.75
CA ILE A 196 10.80 -8.68 4.08
C ILE A 196 11.43 -8.22 2.77
N SER A 197 11.12 -7.00 2.33
CA SER A 197 11.89 -6.35 1.26
C SER A 197 13.18 -5.81 1.89
N ARG A 198 14.30 -6.52 1.72
CA ARG A 198 15.62 -6.00 2.11
C ARG A 198 16.20 -5.23 0.93
N MET A 199 16.52 -3.96 1.13
CA MET A 199 17.38 -3.22 0.20
C MET A 199 18.73 -3.94 0.11
N LEU A 200 19.14 -4.30 -1.11
CA LEU A 200 20.47 -4.86 -1.37
C LEU A 200 21.53 -3.80 -1.06
N PHE A 201 22.46 -4.14 -0.16
CA PHE A 201 23.69 -3.40 0.03
C PHE A 201 24.59 -3.63 -1.20
N THR A 202 24.97 -2.55 -1.88
CA THR A 202 26.10 -2.52 -2.81
C THR A 202 27.23 -1.71 -2.20
#